data_AF-A0A3D9B2P7-F1
#
_entry.id   AF-A0A3D9B2P7-F1
#
_cell.length_a   1.000
_cell.length_b   1.000
_cell.length_c   1.000
_cell.angle_alpha   90.00
_cell.angle_beta   90.00
_cell.angle_gamma   90.00
#
_symmetry.space_group_name_H-M   'P 1'
#
loop_
_entity.id
_entity.type
_entity.pdbx_description
1 polymer ?
#
loop_
_entity_poly.entity_id
_entity_poly.type
_entity_poly.pdbx_seq_one_letter_code
_entity_poly.pdbx_strand_id
1 'polypeptide(L)'
;MTITNLHIIDWYDDVITSVVSFEKEVYLFHCIDKNFKTHEKTYYCVKIDEISFLRIESILVNLKRFKRKEWNVINDIFRSNNKKENAFLVKSTSLSMGENIVFHELEASDLLREIKFPFDVSVLYEV
;
A
#
# COMPACT_ATOMS: atom_id res chain seq x y z
N MET A 1 -6.46 14.32 0.71
CA MET A 1 -5.22 14.57 -0.07
C MET A 1 -5.44 14.07 -1.49
N THR A 2 -4.84 14.72 -2.48
CA THR A 2 -5.01 14.34 -3.90
C THR A 2 -3.83 13.49 -4.38
N ILE A 3 -4.10 12.35 -5.02
CA ILE A 3 -3.06 11.48 -5.56
C ILE A 3 -2.33 12.21 -6.68
N THR A 4 -1.03 12.47 -6.51
CA THR A 4 -0.18 13.11 -7.52
C THR A 4 0.61 12.09 -8.34
N ASN A 5 0.87 10.90 -7.79
CA ASN A 5 1.50 9.80 -8.51
C ASN A 5 1.00 8.45 -7.98
N LEU A 6 0.85 7.48 -8.88
CA LEU A 6 0.39 6.12 -8.56
C LEU A 6 1.19 5.10 -9.38
N HIS A 7 1.94 4.25 -8.68
CA HIS A 7 2.65 3.12 -9.27
C HIS A 7 2.09 1.81 -8.73
N ILE A 8 1.52 0.99 -9.63
CA ILE A 8 1.06 -0.36 -9.28
C ILE A 8 2.28 -1.29 -9.27
N ILE A 9 2.61 -1.84 -8.10
CA ILE A 9 3.72 -2.80 -7.93
C ILE A 9 3.24 -4.20 -8.30
N ASP A 10 2.08 -4.60 -7.80
CA ASP A 10 1.48 -5.91 -8.05
C ASP A 10 -0.04 -5.86 -7.95
N TRP A 11 -0.70 -6.79 -8.64
CA TRP A 11 -2.14 -6.91 -8.67
C TRP A 11 -2.59 -8.38 -8.77
N TYR A 12 -3.54 -8.77 -7.94
CA TYR A 12 -4.16 -10.10 -8.02
C TYR A 12 -5.61 -10.01 -7.56
N ASP A 13 -6.56 -10.41 -8.39
CA ASP A 13 -8.00 -10.41 -8.03
C ASP A 13 -8.50 -9.04 -7.48
N ASP A 14 -8.09 -7.96 -8.14
CA ASP A 14 -8.32 -6.55 -7.75
C ASP A 14 -7.65 -6.08 -6.44
N VAL A 15 -6.84 -6.93 -5.81
CA VAL A 15 -5.97 -6.61 -4.68
C VAL A 15 -4.75 -5.93 -5.23
N ILE A 16 -4.62 -4.64 -4.94
CA ILE A 16 -3.56 -3.81 -5.51
C ILE A 16 -2.55 -3.50 -4.42
N THR A 17 -1.28 -3.79 -4.70
CA THR A 17 -0.14 -3.23 -3.98
C THR A 17 0.42 -2.09 -4.81
N SER A 18 0.54 -0.90 -4.24
CA SER A 18 0.99 0.28 -4.96
C SER A 18 1.84 1.21 -4.11
N VAL A 19 2.63 2.05 -4.77
CA VAL A 19 3.24 3.23 -4.18
C VAL A 19 2.42 4.43 -4.62
N VAL A 20 1.96 5.22 -3.66
CA VAL A 20 1.10 6.38 -3.91
C VAL A 20 1.79 7.61 -3.32
N SER A 21 1.85 8.67 -4.12
CA SER A 21 2.39 9.95 -3.68
C SER A 21 1.28 11.00 -3.57
N PHE A 22 1.40 11.83 -2.53
CA PHE A 22 0.56 12.99 -2.25
C PHE A 22 1.49 14.18 -2.01
N GLU A 23 1.66 15.04 -3.02
CA GLU A 23 2.60 16.15 -2.97
C GLU A 23 4.03 15.69 -2.59
N LYS A 24 4.46 15.89 -1.34
CA LYS A 24 5.79 15.53 -0.82
C LYS A 24 5.79 14.23 -0.01
N GLU A 25 4.64 13.60 0.18
CA GLU A 25 4.51 12.40 1.00
C GLU A 25 4.30 11.18 0.12
N VAL A 26 4.85 10.04 0.55
CA VAL A 26 4.79 8.79 -0.19
C VAL A 26 4.39 7.66 0.74
N TYR A 27 3.56 6.75 0.21
CA TYR A 27 2.96 5.67 0.97
C TYR A 27 2.99 4.37 0.18
N LEU A 28 3.21 3.26 0.88
CA LEU A 28 2.88 1.92 0.39
C LEU A 28 1.42 1.62 0.71
N PHE A 29 0.63 1.39 -0.32
CA PHE A 29 -0.78 1.00 -0.23
C PHE A 29 -0.91 -0.49 -0.52
N HIS A 30 -1.62 -1.21 0.35
CA HIS A 30 -2.01 -2.59 0.12
C HIS A 30 -3.49 -2.77 0.42
N CYS A 31 -4.25 -3.30 -0.55
CA CYS A 31 -5.65 -3.65 -0.32
C CYS A 31 -5.73 -4.83 0.67
N ILE A 32 -6.37 -4.62 1.81
CA ILE A 32 -6.54 -5.66 2.84
C ILE A 32 -7.96 -6.21 2.91
N ASP A 33 -8.95 -5.49 2.38
CA ASP A 33 -10.34 -5.93 2.36
C ASP A 33 -11.06 -5.36 1.13
N LYS A 34 -12.05 -6.11 0.63
CA LYS A 34 -12.87 -5.76 -0.53
C LYS A 34 -14.31 -6.15 -0.27
N ASN A 35 -15.20 -5.17 -0.24
CA ASN A 35 -16.62 -5.41 -0.21
C ASN A 35 -17.11 -5.76 -1.63
N PHE A 36 -17.42 -7.03 -1.88
CA PHE A 36 -17.88 -7.49 -3.20
C PHE A 36 -19.25 -6.96 -3.62
N LYS A 37 -20.08 -6.46 -2.68
CA LYS A 37 -21.38 -5.87 -3.00
C LYS A 37 -21.29 -4.42 -3.42
N THR A 38 -20.42 -3.64 -2.78
CA THR A 38 -20.27 -2.19 -3.02
C THR A 38 -19.05 -1.85 -3.87
N HIS A 39 -18.15 -2.80 -4.10
CA HIS A 39 -16.82 -2.62 -4.68
C HIS A 39 -15.90 -1.66 -3.91
N GLU A 40 -16.27 -1.27 -2.69
CA GLU A 40 -15.40 -0.51 -1.79
C GLU A 40 -14.24 -1.38 -1.34
N LYS A 41 -13.03 -0.81 -1.34
CA LYS A 41 -11.81 -1.47 -0.88
C LYS A 41 -11.26 -0.72 0.33
N THR A 42 -10.78 -1.48 1.30
CA THR A 42 -10.02 -0.95 2.42
C THR A 42 -8.54 -1.20 2.15
N TYR A 43 -7.76 -0.13 2.11
CA TYR A 43 -6.31 -0.15 1.95
C TYR A 43 -5.65 0.11 3.30
N TYR A 44 -4.64 -0.70 3.61
CA TYR A 44 -3.67 -0.41 4.64
C TYR A 44 -2.51 0.36 4.02
N CYS A 45 -2.23 1.54 4.56
CA CYS A 45 -1.30 2.49 4.00
C CYS A 45 -0.18 2.76 5.01
N VAL A 46 1.07 2.57 4.60
CA VAL A 46 2.24 2.89 5.44
C VAL A 46 3.03 4.01 4.78
N LYS A 47 3.19 5.14 5.48
CA LYS A 47 4.06 6.24 5.05
C LYS A 47 5.50 5.77 5.01
N ILE A 48 6.21 6.10 3.94
CA ILE A 48 7.63 5.77 3.77
C ILE A 48 8.46 7.03 3.58
N ASP A 49 9.73 6.96 3.98
CA ASP A 49 10.69 8.04 3.75
C ASP A 49 11.17 8.10 2.29
N GLU A 50 11.77 9.24 1.93
CA GLU A 50 12.27 9.50 0.57
C GLU A 50 13.33 8.48 0.14
N ILE A 51 14.21 8.03 1.04
CA ILE A 51 15.27 7.05 0.73
C ILE A 51 14.63 5.71 0.34
N SER A 52 13.63 5.29 1.09
CA SER A 52 12.83 4.10 0.85
C SER A 52 12.09 4.22 -0.48
N PHE A 53 11.47 5.36 -0.75
CA PHE A 53 10.80 5.62 -2.02
C PHE A 53 11.77 5.52 -3.21
N LEU A 54 12.92 6.21 -3.18
CA LEU A 54 13.92 6.16 -4.25
C LEU A 54 14.41 4.74 -4.50
N ARG A 55 14.55 3.93 -3.45
CA ARG A 55 14.91 2.52 -3.57
C ARG A 55 13.82 1.72 -4.28
N ILE A 56 12.56 1.94 -3.97
CA ILE A 56 11.42 1.29 -4.64
C ILE A 56 11.30 1.76 -6.10
N GLU A 57 11.41 3.06 -6.33
CA GLU A 57 11.36 3.67 -7.66
C GLU A 57 12.47 3.11 -8.56
N SER A 58 13.69 2.96 -8.04
CA SER A 58 14.79 2.35 -8.79
C SER A 58 14.48 0.90 -9.21
N ILE A 59 13.69 0.17 -8.42
CA ILE A 59 13.26 -1.19 -8.78
C ILE A 59 12.19 -1.11 -9.89
N LEU A 60 11.19 -0.23 -9.71
CA LEU A 60 10.07 -0.05 -10.64
C LEU A 60 10.52 0.37 -12.04
N VAL A 61 11.48 1.29 -12.14
CA VAL A 61 11.99 1.81 -13.42
C VAL A 61 12.80 0.75 -14.18
N ASN A 62 13.54 -0.10 -13.46
CA ASN A 62 14.54 -0.98 -14.06
C ASN A 62 14.05 -2.40 -14.35
N LEU A 63 12.93 -2.84 -13.76
CA LEU A 63 12.49 -4.22 -13.85
C LEU A 63 11.10 -4.38 -14.45
N LYS A 64 10.97 -5.33 -15.36
CA LYS A 64 9.67 -5.76 -15.90
C LYS A 64 8.84 -6.57 -14.89
N ARG A 65 9.50 -7.21 -13.90
CA ARG A 65 8.88 -8.05 -12.87
C ARG A 65 9.75 -8.07 -11.61
N PHE A 66 9.11 -8.04 -10.44
CA PHE A 66 9.78 -8.21 -9.16
C PHE A 66 10.14 -9.69 -8.97
N LYS A 67 11.38 -9.97 -8.55
CA LYS A 67 11.78 -11.30 -8.06
C LYS A 67 11.81 -11.26 -6.53
N ARG A 68 12.11 -12.42 -5.93
CA ARG A 68 12.18 -12.57 -4.47
C ARG A 68 13.04 -11.52 -3.78
N LYS A 69 14.19 -11.16 -4.36
CA LYS A 69 15.10 -10.18 -3.75
C LYS A 69 14.49 -8.77 -3.71
N GLU A 70 13.76 -8.37 -4.74
CA GLU A 70 13.06 -7.09 -4.77
C GLU A 70 11.90 -7.08 -3.78
N TRP A 71 11.14 -8.16 -3.70
CA TRP A 71 10.08 -8.31 -2.70
C TRP A 71 10.62 -8.27 -1.27
N ASN A 72 11.80 -8.84 -1.01
CA ASN A 72 12.45 -8.72 0.29
C ASN A 72 12.72 -7.24 0.62
N VAL A 73 13.17 -6.43 -0.34
CA VAL A 73 13.38 -5.00 -0.14
C VAL A 73 12.06 -4.29 0.21
N ILE A 74 10.97 -4.56 -0.52
CA ILE A 74 9.65 -3.98 -0.21
C ILE A 74 9.18 -4.39 1.19
N ASN A 75 9.31 -5.66 1.55
CA ASN A 75 8.94 -6.18 2.85
C ASN A 75 9.78 -5.57 3.99
N ASP A 76 11.06 -5.31 3.77
CA ASP A 76 11.94 -4.68 4.76
C ASP A 76 11.54 -3.22 4.98
N ILE A 77 11.29 -2.48 3.90
CA ILE A 77 10.82 -1.09 3.94
C ILE A 77 9.46 -1.00 4.65
N PHE A 78 8.52 -1.89 4.31
CA PHE A 78 7.22 -1.92 4.95
C PHE A 78 7.37 -2.14 6.46
N ARG A 79 8.10 -3.19 6.86
CA ARG A 79 8.29 -3.53 8.28
C ARG A 79 8.98 -2.44 9.08
N SER A 80 9.97 -1.76 8.51
CA SER A 80 10.68 -0.68 9.22
C SER A 80 9.81 0.56 9.45
N ASN A 81 8.85 0.80 8.56
CA ASN A 81 7.97 1.97 8.59
C ASN A 81 6.61 1.70 9.23
N ASN A 82 6.20 0.43 9.36
CA ASN A 82 4.91 0.01 9.92
C ASN A 82 4.86 0.26 11.45
N LYS A 83 4.56 1.49 11.81
CA LYS A 83 4.36 1.99 13.17
C LYS A 83 3.05 2.76 13.23
N LYS A 84 2.43 2.88 14.41
CA LYS A 84 1.09 3.48 14.53
C LYS A 84 1.01 4.89 13.96
N GLU A 85 2.04 5.70 14.19
CA GLU A 85 2.15 7.07 13.70
C GLU A 85 2.31 7.20 12.17
N ASN A 86 2.64 6.09 11.48
CA ASN A 86 2.91 6.05 10.05
C ASN A 86 1.92 5.16 9.29
N ALA A 87 0.99 4.52 9.99
CA ALA A 87 0.06 3.56 9.42
C ALA A 87 -1.37 4.12 9.45
N PHE A 88 -2.07 3.94 8.34
CA PHE A 88 -3.40 4.52 8.12
C PHE A 88 -4.28 3.54 7.35
N LEU A 89 -5.59 3.75 7.43
CA LEU A 89 -6.57 3.10 6.59
C LEU A 89 -7.14 4.09 5.58
N VAL A 90 -7.39 3.59 4.38
CA VAL A 90 -8.07 4.33 3.30
C VAL A 90 -9.20 3.47 2.77
N LYS A 91 -10.39 4.05 2.65
CA LYS A 91 -11.49 3.43 1.92
C LYS A 91 -11.68 4.12 0.59
N SER A 92 -11.70 3.34 -0.49
CA SER A 92 -12.01 3.86 -1.82
C SER A 92 -12.54 2.77 -2.75
N THR A 93 -13.37 3.16 -3.71
CA THR A 93 -13.79 2.30 -4.83
C THR A 93 -12.71 2.21 -5.92
N SER A 94 -11.81 3.20 -5.98
CA SER A 94 -10.75 3.29 -6.99
C SER A 94 -9.47 3.91 -6.44
N LEU A 95 -8.35 3.67 -7.13
CA LEU A 95 -7.13 4.44 -6.95
C LEU A 95 -6.71 4.97 -8.32
N SER A 96 -6.77 6.29 -8.50
CA SER A 96 -6.44 6.97 -9.73
C SER A 96 -5.75 8.30 -9.47
N MET A 97 -4.88 8.73 -10.40
CA MET A 97 -4.25 10.06 -10.30
C MET A 97 -5.33 11.15 -10.35
N GLY A 98 -5.20 12.17 -9.49
CA GLY A 98 -6.20 13.22 -9.31
C GLY A 98 -7.35 12.86 -8.37
N GLU A 99 -7.42 11.62 -7.89
CA GLU A 99 -8.43 11.20 -6.92
C GLU A 99 -8.14 11.76 -5.52
N ASN A 100 -9.21 12.15 -4.82
CA ASN A 100 -9.12 12.61 -3.45
C ASN A 100 -9.30 11.43 -2.50
N ILE A 101 -8.32 11.25 -1.62
CA ILE A 101 -8.29 10.20 -0.61
C ILE A 101 -8.37 10.82 0.79
N VAL A 102 -9.09 10.15 1.68
CA VAL A 102 -9.17 10.46 3.11
C VAL A 102 -8.45 9.35 3.86
N PHE A 103 -7.44 9.73 4.65
CA PHE A 103 -6.74 8.83 5.56
C PHE A 103 -7.49 8.76 6.89
N HIS A 104 -7.56 7.56 7.44
CA HIS A 104 -8.03 7.30 8.79
C HIS A 104 -6.86 6.80 9.61
N GLU A 105 -6.53 7.49 10.70
CA GLU A 105 -5.52 7.04 11.65
C GLU A 105 -5.96 5.74 12.31
N LEU A 106 -4.99 4.87 12.64
CA LEU A 106 -5.25 3.69 13.44
C LEU A 106 -5.58 4.09 14.88
N GLU A 107 -6.64 3.51 15.43
CA GLU A 107 -7.03 3.73 16.81
C GLU A 107 -6.00 3.11 17.79
N ALA A 108 -6.08 3.53 19.06
CA ALA A 108 -5.21 2.99 20.10
C ALA A 108 -5.39 1.47 20.28
N SER A 109 -6.58 0.93 20.01
CA SER A 109 -6.91 -0.50 20.03
C SER A 109 -6.49 -1.25 18.77
N ASP A 110 -6.27 -0.57 17.65
CA ASP A 110 -5.95 -1.25 16.40
C ASP A 110 -4.56 -1.89 16.47
N LEU A 111 -4.48 -3.12 15.96
CA LEU A 111 -3.22 -3.84 15.80
C LEU A 111 -2.59 -3.46 14.45
N LEU A 112 -1.27 -3.29 14.46
CA LEU A 112 -0.51 -3.14 13.21
C LEU A 112 -0.67 -4.41 12.37
N ARG A 113 -0.99 -4.24 11.09
CA ARG A 113 -1.10 -5.37 10.17
C ARG A 113 0.30 -5.86 9.79
N GLU A 114 0.55 -7.15 9.96
CA GLU A 114 1.73 -7.81 9.39
C GLU A 114 1.37 -8.28 7.98
N ILE A 115 1.90 -7.61 6.96
CA ILE A 115 1.66 -7.94 5.55
C ILE A 115 2.95 -8.47 4.94
N LYS A 116 2.87 -9.60 4.22
CA LYS A 116 4.00 -10.17 3.46
C LYS A 116 3.75 -10.11 1.95
N PHE A 117 4.43 -9.20 1.27
CA PHE A 117 4.36 -9.06 -0.18
C PHE A 117 5.14 -10.15 -0.93
N PRO A 118 4.73 -10.53 -2.16
CA PRO A 118 3.57 -10.02 -2.90
C PRO A 118 2.22 -10.62 -2.48
N PHE A 119 2.23 -11.78 -1.83
CA PHE A 119 1.03 -12.53 -1.53
C PHE A 119 0.79 -12.60 -0.02
N ASP A 120 -0.12 -11.76 0.45
CA ASP A 120 -0.78 -11.92 1.74
C ASP A 120 -2.30 -12.03 1.57
N VAL A 121 -2.72 -13.10 0.88
CA VAL A 121 -4.14 -13.41 0.67
C VAL A 121 -4.86 -13.85 1.94
N SER A 122 -4.14 -14.00 3.06
CA SER A 122 -4.72 -14.40 4.35
C SER A 122 -5.74 -13.40 4.89
N VAL A 123 -5.72 -12.16 4.38
CA VAL A 123 -6.55 -11.04 4.85
C VAL A 123 -7.81 -10.82 4.01
N LEU A 124 -7.89 -11.39 2.81
CA LEU A 124 -8.93 -11.04 1.82
C LEU A 124 -10.20 -11.91 1.88
N TYR A 125 -10.11 -13.04 2.57
CA TYR A 125 -11.19 -14.02 2.67
C TYR A 125 -11.52 -14.26 4.13
N GLU A 126 -11.97 -13.23 4.86
CA GLU A 126 -12.82 -13.49 6.01
C GLU A 126 -14.16 -14.00 5.48
N VAL A 127 -14.40 -15.31 5.66
CA VAL A 127 -15.66 -16.02 5.35
C VAL A 127 -16.60 -15.90 6.54
#